data_AF-A0A7J4JY76-F1
#
_entry.id   AF-A0A7J4JY76-F1
#
_cell.length_a   1.000
_cell.length_b   1.000
_cell.length_c   1.000
_cell.angle_alpha   90.00
_cell.angle_beta   90.00
_cell.angle_gamma   90.00
#
_symmetry.space_group_name_H-M   'P 1'
#
loop_
_entity.id
_entity.type
_entity.pdbx_description
1 polymer ?
#
loop_
_entity_poly.entity_id
_entity_poly.type
_entity_poly.pdbx_seq_one_letter_code
_entity_poly.pdbx_strand_id
1 'polypeptide(L)'
;MPEDKASVMAALPYTGSLAGLVVLDKDASDTDVLVMVGGPAVNTVTAAALEGSAVDFTATPVVVKEVVAGKKIVVAGLTADDTLSAAADFVSQLKSQ
;
A
#
# COMPACT_ATOMS: atom_id res chain seq x y z
N MET A 1 -24.52 37.98 -22.47
CA MET A 1 -24.75 36.95 -21.43
C MET A 1 -23.40 36.67 -20.79
N PRO A 2 -23.22 36.77 -19.45
CA PRO A 2 -21.93 36.49 -18.82
C PRO A 2 -21.74 34.97 -18.70
N GLU A 3 -20.55 34.49 -19.04
CA GLU A 3 -20.18 33.08 -18.93
C GLU A 3 -19.77 32.76 -17.48
N ASP A 4 -20.64 32.08 -16.73
CA ASP A 4 -20.30 31.49 -15.42
C ASP A 4 -19.36 30.30 -15.61
N LYS A 5 -18.06 30.56 -15.65
CA LYS A 5 -17.03 29.51 -15.57
C LYS A 5 -16.84 29.10 -14.11
N ALA A 6 -17.61 28.12 -13.67
CA ALA A 6 -17.42 27.46 -12.38
C ALA A 6 -16.02 26.83 -12.32
N SER A 7 -15.08 27.52 -11.67
CA SER A 7 -13.76 26.99 -11.32
C SER A 7 -13.92 26.01 -10.17
N VAL A 8 -13.93 24.70 -10.45
CA VAL A 8 -13.91 23.67 -9.41
C VAL A 8 -12.49 23.58 -8.86
N MET A 9 -12.26 24.18 -7.70
CA MET A 9 -11.02 23.97 -6.94
C MET A 9 -11.10 22.60 -6.26
N ALA A 10 -10.41 21.61 -6.82
CA ALA A 10 -10.15 20.36 -6.12
C ALA A 10 -9.15 20.64 -4.99
N ALA A 11 -9.63 20.75 -3.75
CA ALA A 11 -8.75 20.81 -2.59
C ALA A 11 -8.08 19.44 -2.45
N LEU A 12 -6.77 19.39 -2.67
CA LEU A 12 -5.97 18.21 -2.31
C LEU A 12 -5.97 18.14 -0.78
N PRO A 13 -6.52 17.06 -0.18
CA PRO A 13 -6.67 16.97 1.28
C PRO A 13 -5.35 16.71 2.01
N TYR A 14 -4.21 16.72 1.29
CA TYR A 14 -2.90 16.39 1.82
C TYR A 14 -1.88 17.48 1.42
N THR A 15 -1.13 17.97 2.40
CA THR A 15 -0.02 18.91 2.20
C THR A 15 1.31 18.16 2.33
N GLY A 16 2.17 18.20 1.30
CA GLY A 16 3.47 17.52 1.29
C GLY A 16 4.02 17.27 -0.11
N SER A 17 5.30 16.87 -0.20
CA SER A 17 5.88 16.37 -1.46
C SER A 17 5.29 14.99 -1.75
N LEU A 18 4.32 14.93 -2.66
CA LEU A 18 3.65 13.69 -3.05
C LEU A 18 4.47 12.85 -4.04
N ALA A 19 5.62 13.38 -4.50
CA ALA A 19 6.51 12.68 -5.40
C ALA A 19 7.12 11.45 -4.70
N GLY A 20 6.95 10.26 -5.29
CA GLY A 20 7.51 9.01 -4.77
C GLY A 20 6.66 8.30 -3.72
N LEU A 21 5.44 8.77 -3.42
CA LEU A 21 4.53 8.05 -2.52
C LEU A 21 3.92 6.79 -3.15
N VAL A 22 3.79 6.80 -4.48
CA VAL A 22 3.35 5.66 -5.28
C VAL A 22 4.41 5.44 -6.34
N VAL A 23 4.96 4.24 -6.38
CA VAL A 23 5.93 3.82 -7.38
C VAL A 23 5.34 2.67 -8.19
N LEU A 24 5.76 2.57 -9.46
CA LEU A 24 5.44 1.41 -10.27
C LEU A 24 6.28 0.22 -9.81
N ASP A 25 5.78 -0.99 -10.02
CA ASP A 25 6.49 -2.22 -9.67
C ASP A 25 7.92 -2.26 -10.23
N LYS A 26 8.15 -1.73 -11.44
CA LYS A 26 9.48 -1.66 -12.07
C LYS A 26 10.49 -0.78 -11.31
N ASP A 27 10.01 0.21 -10.57
CA ASP A 27 10.83 1.19 -9.85
C ASP A 27 10.92 0.83 -8.34
N ALA A 28 10.26 -0.25 -7.91
CA ALA A 28 10.22 -0.67 -6.51
C ALA A 28 11.59 -1.02 -5.92
N SER A 29 12.54 -1.41 -6.77
CA SER A 29 13.93 -1.75 -6.42
C SER A 29 14.72 -0.58 -5.87
N ASP A 30 14.41 0.63 -6.34
CA ASP A 30 15.17 1.86 -6.06
C ASP A 30 14.61 2.64 -4.86
N THR A 31 13.57 2.12 -4.21
CA THR A 31 12.90 2.75 -3.07
C THR A 31 13.40 2.17 -1.74
N ASP A 32 13.87 3.03 -0.84
CA ASP A 32 14.40 2.63 0.49
C ASP A 32 13.35 1.99 1.41
N VAL A 33 12.13 2.55 1.43
CA VAL A 33 10.99 2.06 2.21
C VAL A 33 9.83 1.76 1.27
N LEU A 34 9.49 0.49 1.16
CA LEU A 34 8.45 0.00 0.27
C LEU A 34 7.31 -0.64 1.07
N VAL A 35 6.11 -0.09 0.91
CA VAL A 35 4.88 -0.71 1.38
C VAL A 35 4.20 -1.35 0.17
N MET A 36 4.21 -2.68 0.13
CA MET A 36 3.59 -3.47 -0.93
C MET A 36 2.17 -3.81 -0.50
N VAL A 37 1.19 -3.26 -1.22
CA VAL A 37 -0.23 -3.50 -0.95
C VAL A 37 -0.78 -4.50 -1.97
N GLY A 38 -1.49 -5.52 -1.49
CA GLY A 38 -2.07 -6.58 -2.30
C GLY A 38 -1.31 -7.89 -2.17
N GLY A 39 -2.07 -8.99 -2.20
CA GLY A 39 -1.54 -10.35 -2.06
C GLY A 39 -0.67 -10.82 -3.23
N PRO A 40 0.07 -11.92 -3.04
CA PRO A 40 1.00 -12.45 -4.03
C PRO A 40 0.33 -12.89 -5.35
N ALA A 41 -0.99 -13.13 -5.33
CA ALA A 41 -1.76 -13.47 -6.53
C ALA A 41 -1.92 -12.29 -7.50
N VAL A 42 -1.85 -11.05 -7.01
CA VAL A 42 -2.12 -9.84 -7.81
C VAL A 42 -0.96 -8.85 -7.83
N ASN A 43 -0.02 -8.95 -6.89
CA ASN A 43 1.15 -8.11 -6.79
C ASN A 43 2.43 -8.95 -6.87
N THR A 44 3.18 -8.78 -7.97
CA THR A 44 4.40 -9.56 -8.23
C THR A 44 5.54 -9.20 -7.27
N VAL A 45 5.59 -7.96 -6.79
CA VAL A 45 6.58 -7.50 -5.81
C VAL A 45 6.27 -8.09 -4.43
N THR A 46 4.99 -8.18 -4.05
CA THR A 46 4.57 -8.91 -2.85
C THR A 46 4.95 -10.38 -2.95
N ALA A 47 4.74 -11.03 -4.10
CA ALA A 47 5.10 -12.43 -4.29
C ALA A 47 6.60 -12.67 -4.09
N ALA A 48 7.45 -11.83 -4.68
CA ALA A 48 8.89 -11.90 -4.50
C ALA A 48 9.32 -11.61 -3.06
N ALA A 49 8.67 -10.65 -2.38
CA ALA A 49 8.97 -10.33 -0.99
C ALA A 49 8.57 -11.47 -0.02
N LEU A 50 7.52 -12.22 -0.35
CA LEU A 50 7.06 -13.35 0.45
C LEU A 50 7.72 -14.68 0.06
N GLU A 51 8.62 -14.70 -0.92
CA GLU A 51 9.31 -15.91 -1.35
C GLU A 51 10.12 -16.49 -0.17
N GLY A 52 9.84 -17.75 0.19
CA GLY A 52 10.44 -18.40 1.36
C GLY A 52 9.81 -18.03 2.72
N SER A 53 8.78 -17.17 2.77
CA SER A 53 8.02 -16.90 4.00
C SER A 53 6.93 -17.96 4.25
N ALA A 54 6.71 -18.32 5.51
CA ALA A 54 5.62 -19.21 5.94
C ALA A 54 4.25 -18.50 6.05
N VAL A 55 3.99 -17.49 5.22
CA VAL A 55 2.71 -16.76 5.25
C VAL A 55 1.64 -17.60 4.57
N ASP A 56 0.68 -18.06 5.35
CA ASP A 56 -0.47 -18.80 4.87
C ASP A 56 -1.73 -17.91 4.93
N PHE A 57 -2.14 -17.40 3.77
CA PHE A 57 -3.34 -16.58 3.62
C PHE A 57 -4.64 -17.35 3.84
N THR A 58 -4.61 -18.68 3.86
CA THR A 58 -5.79 -19.51 4.16
C THR A 58 -6.01 -19.64 5.67
N ALA A 59 -4.93 -19.65 6.45
CA ALA A 59 -4.98 -19.64 7.91
C ALA A 59 -5.11 -18.23 8.49
N THR A 60 -4.43 -17.26 7.86
CA THR A 60 -4.44 -15.84 8.27
C THR A 60 -4.82 -14.97 7.07
N PRO A 61 -6.11 -14.65 6.89
CA PRO A 61 -6.60 -13.98 5.69
C PRO A 61 -6.14 -12.54 5.54
N VAL A 62 -5.65 -11.92 6.61
CA VAL A 62 -5.16 -10.53 6.66
C VAL A 62 -3.73 -10.55 7.20
N VAL A 63 -2.78 -9.99 6.44
CA VAL A 63 -1.36 -10.00 6.79
C VAL A 63 -0.78 -8.61 6.63
N VAL A 64 -0.29 -8.07 7.75
CA VAL A 64 0.60 -6.91 7.78
C VAL A 64 1.93 -7.39 8.34
N LYS A 65 2.95 -7.49 7.50
CA LYS A 65 4.23 -8.08 7.88
C LYS A 65 5.40 -7.28 7.34
N GLU A 66 6.34 -7.00 8.23
CA GLU A 66 7.64 -6.51 7.83
C GLU A 66 8.51 -7.68 7.34
N VAL A 67 8.87 -7.62 6.06
CA VAL A 67 9.71 -8.63 5.39
C VAL A 67 11.18 -8.27 5.52
N VAL A 68 11.50 -6.98 5.51
CA VAL A 68 12.83 -6.45 5.80
C VAL A 68 12.67 -5.31 6.79
N ALA A 69 13.29 -5.46 7.96
CA ALA A 69 13.22 -4.49 9.05
C ALA A 69 13.57 -3.06 8.57
N GLY A 70 12.66 -2.13 8.81
CA GLY A 70 12.72 -0.72 8.43
C GLY A 70 12.60 -0.43 6.93
N LYS A 71 12.38 -1.42 6.07
CA LYS A 71 12.52 -1.24 4.61
C LYS A 71 11.39 -1.83 3.76
N LYS A 72 10.85 -2.99 4.12
CA LYS A 72 9.83 -3.66 3.29
C LYS A 72 8.69 -4.16 4.15
N ILE A 73 7.51 -3.61 3.91
CA ILE A 73 6.28 -3.99 4.60
C ILE A 73 5.30 -4.54 3.55
N VAL A 74 4.75 -5.71 3.81
CA VAL A 74 3.69 -6.32 3.03
C VAL A 74 2.37 -6.10 3.76
N VAL A 75 1.39 -5.58 3.03
CA VAL A 75 0.01 -5.39 3.47
C VAL A 75 -0.88 -6.13 2.48
N ALA A 76 -1.28 -7.35 2.83
CA ALA A 76 -1.93 -8.27 1.91
C ALA A 76 -3.10 -8.98 2.57
N GLY A 77 -4.18 -9.17 1.82
CA GLY A 77 -5.28 -10.05 2.19
C GLY A 77 -5.46 -11.19 1.20
N LEU A 78 -6.22 -12.22 1.61
CA LEU A 78 -6.66 -13.30 0.74
C LEU A 78 -7.61 -12.77 -0.35
N THR A 79 -8.53 -11.89 0.04
CA THR A 79 -9.46 -11.21 -0.86
C THR A 79 -9.17 -9.70 -0.95
N ALA A 80 -9.86 -9.01 -1.87
CA ALA A 80 -9.78 -7.55 -1.97
C ALA A 80 -10.27 -6.86 -0.67
N ASP A 81 -11.36 -7.37 -0.08
CA ASP A 81 -11.90 -6.84 1.18
C ASP A 81 -10.95 -7.08 2.36
N ASP A 82 -10.29 -8.24 2.39
CA ASP A 82 -9.26 -8.53 3.40
C ASP A 82 -8.04 -7.63 3.23
N THR A 83 -7.68 -7.30 1.98
CA THR A 83 -6.58 -6.38 1.69
C THR A 83 -6.92 -4.95 2.16
N LEU A 84 -8.17 -4.52 1.99
CA LEU A 84 -8.64 -3.24 2.52
C LEU A 84 -8.63 -3.22 4.05
N SER A 85 -9.02 -4.33 4.69
CA SER A 85 -8.92 -4.50 6.14
C SER A 85 -7.46 -4.41 6.61
N ALA A 86 -6.54 -5.12 5.94
CA ALA A 86 -5.11 -5.06 6.21
C ALA A 86 -4.55 -3.63 6.09
N ALA A 87 -4.97 -2.90 5.07
CA ALA A 87 -4.55 -1.52 4.83
C ALA A 87 -5.10 -0.57 5.90
N ALA A 88 -6.36 -0.74 6.31
CA ALA A 88 -6.96 0.04 7.39
C ALA A 88 -6.22 -0.19 8.72
N ASP A 89 -5.92 -1.45 9.03
CA ASP A 89 -5.16 -1.82 10.23
C ASP A 89 -3.76 -1.21 10.21
N PHE A 90 -3.05 -1.31 9.09
CA PHE A 90 -1.72 -0.69 8.93
C PHE A 90 -1.76 0.83 9.12
N VAL A 91 -2.72 1.51 8.49
CA VAL A 91 -2.89 2.98 8.63
C VAL A 91 -3.27 3.35 10.07
N SER A 92 -4.05 2.53 10.77
CA SER A 92 -4.41 2.80 12.18
C SER A 92 -3.21 2.75 13.11
N GLN A 93 -2.26 1.84 12.87
CA GLN A 93 -1.03 1.73 13.64
C GLN A 93 -0.10 2.93 13.39
N LEU A 94 -0.03 3.41 12.13
CA LEU A 94 0.75 4.61 11.80
C LEU A 94 0.18 5.88 12.44
N LYS A 95 -1.15 6.02 12.50
CA LYS A 95 -1.81 7.19 13.12
C LYS A 95 -1.70 7.21 14.65
N SER A 96 -1.33 6.09 15.25
CA SER A 96 -1.22 5.93 16.70
C SER A 96 0.20 6.14 17.24
N GLN A 97 1.18 6.41 16.36
CA GLN A 97 2.50 6.93 16.74
C GLN A 97 2.49 8.46 16.81
#